data_AF-A0A1G8V9L1-F1
#
_entry.id   AF-A0A1G8V9L1-F1
#
_cell.length_a   1.000
_cell.length_b   1.000
_cell.length_c   1.000
_cell.angle_alpha   90.00
_cell.angle_beta   90.00
_cell.angle_gamma   90.00
#
_symmetry.space_group_name_H-M   'P 1'
#
loop_
_entity.id
_entity.type
_entity.pdbx_description
1 polymer ?
#
loop_
_entity_poly.entity_id
_entity_poly.type
_entity_poly.pdbx_seq_one_letter_code
_entity_poly.pdbx_strand_id
1 'polypeptide(L)' 'MVFINCSYCKEPLCVINYKILNSDKMVIRIYQEECPCCHKTLDFFWHENSDQIFNEGKLD' A
#
# COMPACT_ATOMS: atom_id res chain seq x y z
N MET A 1 5.06 -3.77 2.99
CA MET A 1 6.00 -2.64 2.89
C MET A 1 6.04 -2.21 1.44
N VAL A 2 5.84 -0.92 1.15
CA VAL A 2 5.91 -0.37 -0.21
C VAL A 2 6.84 0.85 -0.23
N PHE A 3 7.52 1.08 -1.35
CA PHE A 3 8.33 2.27 -1.57
C PHE A 3 7.56 3.25 -2.45
N ILE A 4 7.17 4.39 -1.90
CA ILE A 4 6.46 5.44 -2.64
C ILE A 4 7.46 6.51 -3.05
N ASN A 5 7.53 6.79 -4.36
CA ASN A 5 8.33 7.89 -4.88
C ASN A 5 7.57 9.21 -4.73
N CYS A 6 8.13 10.14 -3.97
CA CYS A 6 7.67 11.52 -4.01
C CYS A 6 8.18 12.16 -5.31
N SER A 7 7.30 12.57 -6.23
CA SER A 7 7.73 13.18 -7.50
C SER A 7 8.57 14.46 -7.34
N TYR A 8 8.57 15.06 -6.16
CA TYR A 8 9.29 16.28 -5.83
C TYR A 8 10.62 16.03 -5.09
N CYS A 9 10.87 14.79 -4.63
CA CYS A 9 12.03 14.44 -3.83
C CYS A 9 12.77 13.26 -4.45
N LYS A 10 14.10 13.19 -4.25
CA LYS A 10 14.93 12.19 -4.92
C LYS A 10 14.89 10.81 -4.28
N GLU A 11 14.53 10.72 -3.00
CA GLU A 11 14.58 9.48 -2.24
C GLU A 11 13.20 8.83 -2.13
N PRO A 12 13.08 7.52 -2.41
CA PRO A 12 11.86 6.77 -2.18
C PRO A 12 11.57 6.69 -0.68
N LEU A 13 10.30 6.80 -0.32
CA LEU A 13 9.87 6.66 1.07
C LEU A 13 9.35 5.25 1.31
N CYS A 14 9.90 4.60 2.33
CA CYS A 14 9.43 3.31 2.79
C CYS A 14 8.19 3.51 3.66
N VAL A 15 7.04 3.02 3.19
CA VAL A 15 5.78 3.08 3.91
C VAL A 15 5.42 1.67 4.39
N ILE A 16 5.35 1.53 5.71
CA ILE A 16 5.04 0.26 6.39
C ILE A 16 3.58 0.26 6.84
N ASN A 17 3.08 1.42 7.28
CA ASN A 17 1.73 1.55 7.80
C ASN A 17 0.73 1.63 6.65
N TYR A 18 -0.35 0.86 6.77
CA TYR A 18 -1.46 0.90 5.83
C TYR A 18 -2.77 0.67 6.55
N LYS A 19 -3.83 1.22 5.97
CA LYS A 19 -5.21 0.92 6.33
C LYS A 19 -5.73 -0.14 5.37
N ILE A 20 -6.56 -1.06 5.86
CA ILE A 20 -7.22 -2.06 5.03
C ILE A 20 -8.69 -1.69 4.90
N LEU A 21 -9.19 -1.64 3.66
CA LEU A 21 -10.62 -1.62 3.37
C LEU A 21 -10.99 -2.92 2.69
N ASN A 22 -11.98 -3.61 3.23
CA ASN A 22 -12.49 -4.86 2.69
C ASN A 22 -13.88 -4.65 2.08
N SER A 23 -14.11 -5.25 0.93
CA SER A 23 -15.40 -5.44 0.27
C SER A 23 -15.56 -6.92 -0.08
N ASP A 24 -16.76 -7.37 -0.44
CA ASP A 24 -17.10 -8.79 -0.63
C ASP A 24 -16.14 -9.55 -1.58
N LYS A 25 -15.50 -8.84 -2.51
CA LYS A 25 -14.58 -9.41 -3.51
C LYS A 25 -13.21 -8.72 -3.59
N MET A 26 -12.93 -7.77 -2.71
CA MET A 26 -11.81 -6.86 -2.90
C MET A 26 -11.20 -6.43 -1.58
N VAL A 27 -9.88 -6.46 -1.51
CA VAL A 27 -9.09 -5.92 -0.41
C VAL A 27 -8.29 -4.74 -0.95
N ILE A 28 -8.43 -3.59 -0.31
CA ILE A 28 -7.71 -2.38 -0.65
C ILE A 28 -6.78 -2.04 0.53
N ARG A 29 -5.48 -2.07 0.27
CA ARG A 29 -4.48 -1.56 1.23
C ARG A 29 -4.11 -0.14 0.83
N ILE A 30 -4.36 0.79 1.75
CA ILE A 30 -4.08 2.21 1.57
C ILE A 30 -2.85 2.55 2.39
N TYR A 31 -1.73 2.78 1.71
CA TYR A 31 -0.49 3.24 2.30
C TYR A 31 -0.47 4.77 2.25
N GLN A 32 -0.27 5.41 3.39
CA GLN A 32 -0.28 6.86 3.52
C GLN A 32 0.87 7.30 4.40
N GLU A 33 1.70 8.21 3.90
CA GLU A 33 2.83 8.77 4.63
C GLU A 33 3.06 10.22 4.21
N GLU A 34 3.54 11.05 5.14
CA GLU A 34 3.95 12.42 4.82
C GLU A 34 5.43 12.43 4.41
N CYS A 35 5.74 13.07 3.28
CA CYS A 35 7.12 13.21 2.85
C CYS A 35 7.88 14.18 3.77
N PRO A 36 8.95 13.75 4.47
CA PRO A 36 9.66 14.61 5.43
C PRO A 36 10.38 15.80 4.78
N CYS A 37 10.65 15.74 3.47
CA CYS A 37 11.34 16.81 2.76
C CYS A 37 10.39 17.93 2.30
N CYS A 38 9.17 17.59 1.87
CA CYS A 38 8.25 18.56 1.27
C CYS A 38 6.89 18.64 1.96
N HIS A 39 6.68 17.87 3.02
CA HIS A 39 5.46 17.79 3.83
C HIS A 39 4.20 17.48 3.01
N LYS A 40 4.37 16.89 1.81
CA LYS A 40 3.26 16.42 0.99
C LYS A 40 2.86 15.03 1.45
N THR A 41 1.56 14.84 1.61
CA THR A 41 0.97 13.53 1.80
C THR A 41 1.10 12.71 0.52
N LEU A 42 1.57 11.47 0.66
CA LEU A 42 1.65 10.50 -0.40
C LEU A 42 0.68 9.36 -0.09
N ASP A 43 -0.19 9.08 -1.05
CA ASP A 43 -1.17 8.00 -0.94
C ASP A 43 -0.90 6.96 -2.04
N PHE A 44 -0.83 5.69 -1.65
CA PHE A 44 -0.70 4.57 -2.57
C PHE A 44 -1.75 3.51 -2.26
N PHE A 45 -2.50 3.12 -3.29
CA PHE A 45 -3.62 2.19 -3.20
C PHE A 45 -3.25 0.88 -3.88
N TRP A 46 -3.10 -0.16 -3.07
CA TRP A 46 -2.89 -1.52 -3.55
C TRP A 46 -4.21 -2.28 -3.53
N HIS A 47 -4.63 -2.75 -4.70
CA HIS A 47 -5.90 -3.40 -4.92
C HIS A 47 -5.68 -4.89 -5.19
N GLU A 48 -6.29 -5.75 -4.37
CA GLU A 48 -6.24 -7.20 -4.52
C GLU A 48 -7.66 -7.75 -4.60
N ASN A 49 -7.87 -8.74 -5.47
CA ASN A 49 -9.10 -9.51 -5.44
C ASN A 49 -9.04 -10.46 -4.23
N SER A 50 -10.09 -10.49 -3.41
CA SER A 50 -10.13 -11.34 -2.21
C SER A 50 -9.98 -12.82 -2.56
N ASP A 51 -10.48 -13.26 -3.72
CA ASP A 51 -10.38 -14.65 -4.17
C ASP A 51 -8.93 -15.07 -4.47
N GLN A 52 -8.04 -14.12 -4.76
CA GLN A 52 -6.61 -14.38 -4.99
C GLN A 52 -5.82 -14.52 -3.68
N ILE A 53 -6.32 -13.97 -2.58
CA ILE A 53 -5.64 -13.99 -1.27
C ILE A 53 -5.72 -15.38 -0.61
N PHE A 54 -6.75 -16.17 -0.93
CA PHE A 54 -6.95 -17.50 -0.34
C PHE A 54 -6.15 -18.65 -0.99
N ASN A 55 -5.46 -18.41 -2.11
CA ASN A 55 -4.72 -19.45 -2.83
C ASN A 55 -3.24 -19.62 -2.41
N GLU A 56 -2.71 -18.80 -1.50
CA GLU A 56 -1.35 -18.98 -0.94
C GLU A 56 -1.32 -19.83 0.36
N GLY A 57 -2.42 -20.55 0.66
CA GLY A 57 -2.64 -21.20 1.96
C GLY A 57 -2.70 -22.73 1.98
N LYS A 58 -2.20 -23.44 0.96
CA LYS A 58 -1.97 -24.90 1.02
C LYS A 58 -0.63 -25.25 0.39
N LEU A 59 0.42 -25.18 1.19
CA LEU A 59 1.59 -26.05 1.01
C LEU A 59 1.15 -27.43 1.52
N ASP A 60 0.95 -28.37 0.58
CA ASP A 60 0.98 -29.82 0.86
C ASP A 60 2.35 -30.22 1.41
#